data_AF-A0A1Q9F7N0-F1
#
_entry.id   AF-A0A1Q9F7N0-F1
#
_cell.length_a   1.000
_cell.length_b   1.000
_cell.length_c   1.000
_cell.angle_alpha   90.00
_cell.angle_beta   90.00
_cell.angle_gamma   90.00
#
_symmetry.space_group_name_H-M   'P 1'
#
loop_
_entity.id
_entity.type
_entity.pdbx_description
1 polymer ?
#
loop_
_entity_poly.entity_id
_entity_poly.type
_entity_poly.pdbx_seq_one_letter_code
_entity_poly.pdbx_strand_id
1 'polypeptide(L)'
;MATAMSSRRTKAADDLEEGTTTLMLRRLPLEMTSSCLVVLLNAVAPKEFDFVYLPHDKNKDTNIALAFVNFSEAASARKTFRYFRSLRSTPEWNVGVSAGNVQGLERNLAYFAARFGVRALFSPAAPLLFKDGAQLVEMKDITALYSCLPPSLMQEARWLLKAERCGARRCDGRTRRARRLVWKPGVPFQLPEGETVAAAYDQAAQQRVDPSSGSDNPFFVSRRARLRVCK
;
A
#
# COMPACT_ATOMS: atom_id res chain seq x y z
N MET A 1 -30.48 15.54 -45.69
CA MET A 1 -29.36 15.00 -44.89
C MET A 1 -29.13 15.92 -43.71
N ALA A 2 -29.44 15.48 -42.50
CA ALA A 2 -29.09 16.20 -41.27
C ALA A 2 -28.75 15.14 -40.20
N THR A 3 -27.46 14.81 -40.13
CA THR A 3 -26.89 13.96 -39.08
C THR A 3 -26.65 14.84 -37.85
N ALA A 4 -27.29 14.54 -36.72
CA ALA A 4 -26.97 15.17 -35.44
C ALA A 4 -26.91 14.12 -34.32
N MET A 5 -25.72 13.54 -34.25
CA MET A 5 -24.99 13.12 -33.04
C MET A 5 -25.78 12.61 -31.83
N SER A 6 -25.78 11.28 -31.73
CA SER A 6 -25.98 10.51 -30.51
C SER A 6 -25.24 11.14 -29.32
N SER A 7 -26.02 11.60 -28.35
CA SER A 7 -25.56 12.07 -27.04
C SER A 7 -24.91 10.91 -26.27
N ARG A 8 -23.63 10.66 -26.52
CA ARG A 8 -22.75 9.96 -25.58
C ARG A 8 -22.28 10.96 -24.54
N ARG A 9 -23.14 11.24 -23.57
CA ARG A 9 -22.70 11.84 -22.30
C ARG A 9 -21.72 10.86 -21.65
N THR A 10 -20.44 11.19 -21.73
CA THR A 10 -19.34 10.42 -21.14
C THR A 10 -19.52 10.32 -19.62
N LYS A 11 -19.84 9.11 -19.15
CA LYS A 11 -19.92 8.69 -17.74
C LYS A 11 -18.50 8.62 -17.14
N ALA A 12 -17.81 9.76 -17.04
CA ALA A 12 -16.33 9.77 -16.93
C ALA A 12 -15.75 10.59 -15.77
N ALA A 13 -16.52 10.95 -14.74
CA ALA A 13 -15.96 11.85 -13.72
C ALA A 13 -16.14 11.47 -12.25
N ASP A 14 -16.92 10.47 -11.83
CA ASP A 14 -17.30 10.42 -10.40
C ASP A 14 -17.14 9.13 -9.59
N ASP A 15 -16.94 7.96 -10.17
CA ASP A 15 -17.10 6.75 -9.37
C ASP A 15 -15.79 6.02 -9.10
N LEU A 16 -15.37 6.10 -7.83
CA LEU A 16 -14.61 5.03 -7.19
C LEU A 16 -15.29 3.70 -7.55
N GLU A 17 -14.52 2.70 -7.98
CA GLU A 17 -15.09 1.40 -8.37
C GLU A 17 -15.91 0.80 -7.21
N GLU A 18 -17.02 0.15 -7.53
CA GLU A 18 -17.83 -0.55 -6.53
C GLU A 18 -16.97 -1.58 -5.78
N GLY A 19 -17.17 -1.68 -4.46
CA GLY A 19 -16.38 -2.56 -3.60
C GLY A 19 -14.96 -2.06 -3.26
N THR A 20 -14.55 -0.85 -3.68
CA THR A 20 -13.26 -0.28 -3.25
C THR A 20 -13.27 0.05 -1.76
N THR A 21 -12.32 -0.51 -1.01
CA THR A 21 -12.16 -0.28 0.44
C THR A 21 -10.88 0.46 0.78
N THR A 22 -9.82 0.36 -0.03
CA THR A 22 -8.54 1.07 0.21
C THR A 22 -8.44 2.33 -0.65
N LEU A 23 -8.15 3.45 -0.01
CA LEU A 23 -7.78 4.71 -0.64
C LEU A 23 -6.28 4.99 -0.53
N MET A 24 -5.74 5.65 -1.55
CA MET A 24 -4.40 6.20 -1.59
C MET A 24 -4.50 7.73 -1.58
N LEU A 25 -3.96 8.35 -0.55
CA LEU A 25 -3.89 9.79 -0.38
C LEU A 25 -2.48 10.26 -0.77
N ARG A 26 -2.38 11.19 -1.72
CA ARG A 26 -1.13 11.79 -2.20
C ARG A 26 -1.12 13.28 -1.89
N ARG A 27 0.07 13.90 -1.89
CA ARG A 27 0.23 15.35 -1.65
C ARG A 27 -0.34 15.77 -0.28
N LEU A 28 -0.15 14.91 0.72
CA LEU A 28 -0.42 15.25 2.11
C LEU A 28 0.66 16.24 2.61
N PRO A 29 0.34 17.13 3.57
CA PRO A 29 1.35 17.99 4.20
C PRO A 29 2.47 17.15 4.81
N LEU A 30 3.73 17.52 4.59
CA LEU A 30 4.90 16.71 5.00
C LEU A 30 5.05 16.55 6.53
N GLU A 31 4.52 17.52 7.27
CA GLU A 31 4.50 17.55 8.74
C GLU A 31 3.33 16.76 9.35
N MET A 32 2.40 16.29 8.51
CA MET A 32 1.25 15.55 8.99
C MET A 32 1.70 14.22 9.63
N THR A 33 1.19 13.93 10.82
CA THR A 33 1.45 12.67 11.53
C THR A 33 0.33 11.65 11.30
N SER A 34 0.60 10.38 11.59
CA SER A 34 -0.41 9.32 11.52
C SER A 34 -1.60 9.62 12.44
N SER A 35 -1.34 10.19 13.63
CA SER A 35 -2.38 10.59 14.58
C SER A 35 -3.24 11.73 14.04
N CYS A 36 -2.63 12.76 13.44
CA CYS A 36 -3.39 13.84 12.79
C CYS A 36 -4.27 13.32 11.66
N LEU A 37 -3.76 12.37 10.86
CA LEU A 37 -4.53 11.72 9.80
C LEU A 37 -5.73 10.96 10.37
N VAL A 38 -5.55 10.22 11.48
CA VAL A 38 -6.65 9.50 12.15
C VAL A 38 -7.73 10.46 12.65
N VAL A 39 -7.36 11.62 13.21
CA VAL A 39 -8.33 12.66 13.63
C VAL A 39 -9.14 13.15 12.43
N LEU A 40 -8.46 13.45 11.31
CA LEU A 40 -9.11 13.90 10.08
C LEU A 40 -10.06 12.84 9.50
N LEU A 41 -9.64 11.57 9.50
CA LEU A 41 -10.47 10.46 9.03
C LEU A 41 -11.71 10.27 9.92
N ASN A 42 -11.54 10.35 11.25
CA ASN A 42 -12.66 10.21 12.18
C ASN A 42 -13.71 11.33 12.06
N ALA A 43 -13.34 12.52 11.59
CA ALA A 43 -14.30 13.59 11.31
C ALA A 43 -15.26 13.25 10.16
N VAL A 44 -14.88 12.35 9.26
CA VAL A 44 -15.64 12.01 8.05
C VAL A 44 -16.27 10.62 8.15
N ALA A 45 -15.49 9.64 8.58
CA ALA A 45 -15.83 8.23 8.67
C ALA A 45 -15.39 7.69 10.04
N PRO A 46 -16.11 8.06 11.12
CA PRO A 46 -15.71 7.77 12.49
C PRO A 46 -15.66 6.26 12.72
N LYS A 47 -14.48 5.74 13.09
CA LYS A 47 -14.28 4.31 13.41
C LYS A 47 -14.59 3.33 12.27
N GLU A 48 -14.70 3.81 11.03
CA GLU A 48 -15.04 2.99 9.85
C GLU A 48 -13.80 2.56 9.04
N PHE A 49 -12.62 2.61 9.65
CA PHE A 49 -11.34 2.23 9.04
C PHE A 49 -10.56 1.27 9.94
N ASP A 50 -9.81 0.38 9.30
CA ASP A 50 -9.12 -0.74 9.95
C ASP A 50 -7.59 -0.72 9.71
N PHE A 51 -7.13 0.05 8.73
CA PHE A 51 -5.71 0.18 8.38
C PHE A 51 -5.39 1.62 8.00
N VAL A 52 -4.41 2.23 8.66
CA VAL A 52 -3.88 3.56 8.30
C VAL A 52 -2.37 3.48 8.25
N TYR A 53 -1.81 3.70 7.06
CA TYR A 53 -0.36 3.69 6.85
C TYR A 53 0.12 5.01 6.26
N LEU A 54 0.97 5.71 7.02
CA LEU A 54 1.64 6.93 6.60
C LEU A 54 3.16 6.70 6.61
N PRO A 55 3.75 6.28 5.48
CA PRO A 55 5.20 6.09 5.40
C PRO A 55 5.97 7.37 5.73
N HIS A 56 7.03 7.19 6.50
CA HIS A 56 7.87 8.27 7.02
C HIS A 56 9.33 8.10 6.57
N ASP A 57 9.96 9.20 6.15
CA ASP A 57 11.36 9.25 5.79
C ASP A 57 12.20 9.47 7.05
N LYS A 58 12.85 8.39 7.49
CA LYS A 58 13.70 8.37 8.69
C LYS A 58 14.85 9.38 8.65
N ASN A 59 15.27 9.84 7.47
CA ASN A 59 16.37 10.79 7.34
C ASN A 59 15.91 12.24 7.49
N LYS A 60 14.66 12.54 7.11
CA LYS A 60 14.12 13.90 7.03
C LYS A 60 13.09 14.20 8.11
N ASP A 61 12.82 13.22 8.97
CA ASP A 61 11.79 13.25 10.01
C ASP A 61 10.40 13.71 9.52
N THR A 62 10.08 13.45 8.24
CA THR A 62 8.84 13.89 7.58
C THR A 62 8.17 12.74 6.85
N ASN A 63 6.85 12.83 6.63
CA ASN A 63 6.18 11.88 5.76
C ASN A 63 6.55 12.11 4.28
N ILE A 64 6.31 11.12 3.43
CA ILE A 64 6.62 11.22 1.99
C ILE A 64 5.43 11.74 1.15
N ALA A 65 4.54 12.52 1.77
CA ALA A 65 3.28 13.03 1.20
C ALA A 65 2.36 11.93 0.64
N LEU A 66 2.39 10.74 1.25
CA LEU A 66 1.67 9.56 0.79
C LEU A 66 1.10 8.79 1.98
N ALA A 67 -0.18 8.43 1.92
CA ALA A 67 -0.81 7.52 2.87
C ALA A 67 -1.72 6.49 2.17
N PHE A 68 -1.92 5.36 2.85
CA PHE A 68 -2.86 4.32 2.48
C PHE A 68 -3.83 4.12 3.63
N VAL A 69 -5.13 4.09 3.32
CA VAL A 69 -6.19 3.92 4.30
C VAL A 69 -7.14 2.85 3.80
N ASN A 70 -7.37 1.79 4.57
CA ASN A 70 -8.43 0.81 4.29
C ASN A 70 -9.62 1.05 5.22
N PHE A 71 -10.81 0.98 4.63
CA PHE A 71 -12.10 1.08 5.30
C PHE A 71 -12.71 -0.31 5.49
N SER A 72 -13.48 -0.48 6.56
CA SER A 72 -14.25 -1.71 6.78
C SER A 72 -15.33 -1.90 5.71
N GLU A 73 -15.91 -0.78 5.24
CA GLU A 73 -16.96 -0.76 4.24
C GLU A 73 -16.61 0.13 3.04
N ALA A 74 -17.04 -0.29 1.84
CA ALA A 74 -16.87 0.48 0.62
C ALA A 74 -17.66 1.80 0.62
N ALA A 75 -18.76 1.87 1.40
CA ALA A 75 -19.55 3.09 1.57
C ALA A 75 -18.74 4.19 2.26
N SER A 76 -18.03 3.85 3.34
CA SER A 76 -17.14 4.73 4.10
C SER A 76 -15.96 5.22 3.26
N ALA A 77 -15.36 4.32 2.46
CA ALA A 77 -14.33 4.68 1.49
C ALA A 77 -14.86 5.69 0.47
N ARG A 78 -16.07 5.47 -0.07
CA ARG A 78 -16.69 6.39 -1.04
C ARG A 78 -17.01 7.75 -0.44
N LYS A 79 -17.52 7.78 0.79
CA LYS A 79 -17.78 9.03 1.55
C LYS A 79 -16.49 9.82 1.73
N THR A 80 -15.44 9.16 2.21
CA THR A 80 -14.13 9.79 2.43
C THR A 80 -13.48 10.24 1.12
N PHE A 81 -13.61 9.46 0.05
CA PHE A 81 -13.15 9.84 -1.29
C PHE A 81 -13.80 11.15 -1.76
N ARG A 82 -15.12 11.28 -1.62
CA ARG A 82 -15.86 12.50 -2.00
C ARG A 82 -15.42 13.70 -1.17
N TYR A 83 -15.22 13.52 0.14
CA TYR A 83 -14.73 14.58 1.02
C TYR A 83 -13.35 15.12 0.61
N PHE A 84 -12.34 14.26 0.44
CA PHE A 84 -11.01 14.72 0.02
C PHE A 84 -11.02 15.33 -1.38
N ARG A 85 -11.91 14.86 -2.26
CA ARG A 85 -12.09 15.44 -3.58
C ARG A 85 -12.70 16.83 -3.53
N SER A 86 -13.68 17.10 -2.66
CA SER A 86 -14.24 18.44 -2.50
C SER A 86 -13.23 19.43 -1.93
N LEU A 87 -12.28 18.96 -1.11
CA LEU A 87 -11.20 19.79 -0.58
C LEU A 87 -10.19 20.24 -1.64
N ARG A 88 -10.03 19.53 -2.76
CA ARG A 88 -9.08 19.91 -3.83
C ARG A 88 -9.32 21.29 -4.43
N SER A 89 -10.54 21.81 -4.33
CA SER A 89 -10.91 23.14 -4.81
C SER A 89 -10.48 24.25 -3.85
N THR A 90 -10.00 23.90 -2.64
CA THR A 90 -9.50 24.87 -1.66
C THR A 90 -7.99 25.08 -1.85
N PRO A 91 -7.49 26.33 -1.77
CA PRO A 91 -6.08 26.64 -1.99
C PRO A 91 -5.15 26.00 -0.94
N GLU A 92 -5.67 25.72 0.26
CA GLU A 92 -4.92 25.15 1.37
C GLU A 92 -4.79 23.62 1.31
N TRP A 93 -5.73 22.92 0.64
CA TRP A 93 -5.79 21.46 0.63
C TRP A 93 -5.78 20.86 -0.78
N ASN A 94 -4.59 20.62 -1.33
CA ASN A 94 -4.43 19.96 -2.64
C ASN A 94 -4.20 18.44 -2.53
N VAL A 95 -4.93 17.78 -1.63
CA VAL A 95 -4.76 16.34 -1.37
C VAL A 95 -5.31 15.52 -2.53
N GLY A 96 -4.44 14.68 -3.09
CA GLY A 96 -4.74 13.79 -4.17
C GLY A 96 -5.29 12.44 -3.73
N VAL A 97 -6.62 12.24 -3.73
CA VAL A 97 -7.22 10.92 -3.47
C VAL A 97 -7.37 10.06 -4.73
N SER A 98 -7.10 8.75 -4.63
CA SER A 98 -7.46 7.70 -5.61
C SER A 98 -7.72 6.35 -4.92
N ALA A 99 -8.23 5.36 -5.66
CA ALA A 99 -8.20 3.98 -5.20
C ALA A 99 -6.75 3.50 -5.01
N GLY A 100 -6.51 2.67 -3.98
CA GLY A 100 -5.25 1.98 -3.76
C GLY A 100 -5.08 0.78 -4.69
N ASN A 101 -3.83 0.41 -4.98
CA ASN A 101 -3.54 -0.80 -5.76
C ASN A 101 -3.76 -2.09 -4.97
N VAL A 102 -3.66 -2.03 -3.63
CA VAL A 102 -3.93 -3.15 -2.73
C VAL A 102 -5.23 -2.87 -1.99
N GLN A 103 -6.21 -3.75 -2.11
CA GLN A 103 -7.57 -3.56 -1.57
C GLN A 103 -7.83 -4.51 -0.39
N GLY A 104 -8.30 -3.98 0.74
CA GLY A 104 -8.64 -4.74 1.93
C GLY A 104 -7.53 -4.83 2.99
N LEU A 105 -7.92 -4.97 4.26
CA LEU A 105 -7.03 -5.02 5.42
C LEU A 105 -5.95 -6.10 5.31
N GLU A 106 -6.36 -7.35 5.10
CA GLU A 106 -5.46 -8.51 5.09
C GLU A 106 -4.34 -8.37 4.04
N ARG A 107 -4.71 -7.94 2.83
CA ARG A 107 -3.78 -7.73 1.71
C ARG A 107 -2.81 -6.59 1.99
N ASN A 108 -3.29 -5.48 2.55
CA ASN A 108 -2.43 -4.36 2.95
C ASN A 108 -1.45 -4.79 4.04
N LEU A 109 -1.92 -5.54 5.05
CA LEU A 109 -1.09 -6.04 6.15
C LEU A 109 -0.02 -7.02 5.64
N ALA A 110 -0.40 -7.99 4.80
CA ALA A 110 0.55 -8.92 4.20
C ALA A 110 1.53 -8.25 3.25
N TYR A 111 1.08 -7.27 2.46
CA TYR A 111 1.95 -6.47 1.60
C TYR A 111 3.02 -5.74 2.43
N PHE A 112 2.61 -5.08 3.52
CA PHE A 112 3.53 -4.41 4.43
C PHE A 112 4.53 -5.39 5.06
N ALA A 113 4.04 -6.51 5.61
CA ALA A 113 4.88 -7.52 6.24
C ALA A 113 5.85 -8.19 5.24
N ALA A 114 5.43 -8.46 4.01
CA ALA A 114 6.29 -9.00 2.96
C ALA A 114 7.35 -7.99 2.50
N ARG A 115 7.04 -6.68 2.55
CA ARG A 115 7.94 -5.61 2.10
C ARG A 115 8.99 -5.24 3.15
N PHE A 116 8.59 -5.11 4.41
CA PHE A 116 9.43 -4.59 5.49
C PHE A 116 9.80 -5.63 6.55
N GLY A 117 9.21 -6.82 6.49
CA GLY A 117 9.37 -7.89 7.47
C GLY A 117 8.38 -7.77 8.63
N VAL A 118 8.06 -8.90 9.26
CA VAL A 118 7.08 -8.99 10.36
C VAL A 118 7.48 -8.12 11.55
N ARG A 119 8.79 -8.03 11.87
CA ARG A 119 9.28 -7.18 12.97
C ARG A 119 8.96 -5.69 12.77
N ALA A 120 8.77 -5.23 11.53
CA ALA A 120 8.47 -3.85 11.23
C ALA A 120 7.03 -3.46 11.65
N LEU A 121 6.13 -4.41 11.89
CA LEU A 121 4.77 -4.16 12.39
C LEU A 121 4.76 -3.55 13.79
N PHE A 122 5.85 -3.68 14.54
CA PHE A 122 5.99 -3.16 15.90
C PHE A 122 6.83 -1.88 15.96
N SER A 123 7.19 -1.32 14.80
CA SER A 123 7.93 -0.07 14.72
C SER A 123 7.00 1.13 14.88
N PRO A 124 7.47 2.28 15.40
CA PRO A 124 6.68 3.52 15.41
C PRO A 124 6.22 3.99 14.02
N ALA A 125 6.94 3.58 12.96
CA ALA A 125 6.58 3.87 11.56
C ALA A 125 5.70 2.77 10.92
N ALA A 126 5.18 1.84 11.72
CA ALA A 126 4.26 0.81 11.27
C ALA A 126 2.88 1.39 10.90
N PRO A 127 2.09 0.67 10.09
CA PRO A 127 0.68 0.99 9.94
C PRO A 127 -0.04 0.93 11.29
N LEU A 128 -0.94 1.88 11.53
CA LEU A 128 -1.91 1.82 12.61
C LEU A 128 -3.02 0.85 12.20
N LEU A 129 -3.29 -0.12 13.07
CA LEU A 129 -4.30 -1.15 12.85
C LEU A 129 -5.46 -0.91 13.81
N PHE A 130 -6.68 -1.12 13.34
CA PHE A 130 -7.89 -0.95 14.14
C PHE A 130 -8.77 -2.18 14.02
N LYS A 131 -9.45 -2.50 15.11
CA LYS A 131 -10.46 -3.56 15.18
C LYS A 131 -11.67 -3.01 15.92
N ASP A 132 -12.85 -3.14 15.30
CA ASP A 132 -14.12 -2.66 15.85
C ASP A 132 -14.07 -1.16 16.27
N GLY A 133 -13.32 -0.35 15.50
CA GLY A 133 -13.15 1.07 15.76
C GLY A 133 -12.14 1.44 16.86
N ALA A 134 -11.50 0.46 17.49
CA ALA A 134 -10.45 0.67 18.49
C ALA A 134 -9.07 0.41 17.88
N GLN A 135 -8.09 1.26 18.20
CA GLN A 135 -6.72 1.07 17.74
C GLN A 135 -6.07 -0.12 18.48
N LEU A 136 -5.43 -1.01 17.73
CA LEU A 136 -4.59 -2.06 18.28
C LEU A 136 -3.24 -1.47 18.67
N VAL A 137 -2.98 -1.40 19.98
CA VAL A 137 -1.73 -0.87 20.54
C VAL A 137 -0.83 -2.00 21.04
N GLU A 138 -1.42 -3.09 21.53
CA GLU A 138 -0.67 -4.18 22.11
C GLU A 138 -0.09 -5.11 21.04
N MET A 139 1.18 -5.49 21.25
CA MET A 139 1.91 -6.41 20.38
C MET A 139 1.19 -7.75 20.19
N LYS A 140 0.51 -8.23 21.24
CA LYS A 140 -0.24 -9.50 21.23
C LYS A 140 -1.38 -9.47 20.21
N ASP A 141 -2.11 -8.36 20.13
CA ASP A 141 -3.29 -8.23 19.27
C ASP A 141 -2.88 -8.08 17.80
N ILE A 142 -1.82 -7.31 17.56
CA ILE A 142 -1.21 -7.16 16.22
C ILE A 142 -0.68 -8.51 15.73
N THR A 143 -0.02 -9.27 16.60
CA THR A 143 0.50 -10.60 16.27
C THR A 143 -0.64 -11.57 15.98
N ALA A 144 -1.69 -11.59 16.81
CA ALA A 144 -2.85 -12.44 16.60
C ALA A 144 -3.52 -12.14 15.25
N LEU A 145 -3.71 -10.87 14.91
CA LEU A 145 -4.28 -10.46 13.62
C LEU A 145 -3.41 -10.94 12.45
N TYR A 146 -2.09 -10.77 12.54
CA TYR A 146 -1.17 -11.22 11.50
C TYR A 146 -1.13 -12.76 11.38
N SER A 147 -1.16 -13.48 12.50
CA SER A 147 -1.15 -14.94 12.56
C SER A 147 -2.41 -15.58 11.96
N CYS A 148 -3.53 -14.85 11.91
CA CYS A 148 -4.74 -15.30 11.23
C CYS A 148 -4.67 -15.20 9.70
N LEU A 149 -3.64 -14.56 9.12
CA LEU A 149 -3.53 -14.42 7.67
C LEU A 149 -3.19 -15.77 7.00
N PRO A 150 -3.89 -16.15 5.92
CA PRO A 150 -3.62 -17.40 5.23
C PRO A 150 -2.24 -17.36 4.55
N PRO A 151 -1.46 -18.46 4.55
CA PRO A 151 -0.14 -18.51 3.93
C PRO A 151 -0.13 -18.16 2.43
N SER A 152 -1.23 -18.41 1.71
CA SER A 152 -1.41 -18.04 0.30
C SER A 152 -1.31 -16.53 0.10
N LEU A 153 -1.91 -15.75 0.99
CA LEU A 153 -1.97 -14.29 0.89
C LEU A 153 -0.59 -13.67 1.08
N MET A 154 0.25 -14.25 1.95
CA MET A 154 1.67 -13.88 2.06
C MET A 154 2.49 -14.22 0.81
N GLN A 155 2.14 -15.29 0.08
CA GLN A 155 2.79 -15.63 -1.19
C GLN A 155 2.39 -14.65 -2.29
N GLU A 156 1.10 -14.32 -2.39
CA GLU A 156 0.58 -13.31 -3.30
C GLU A 156 1.25 -11.94 -3.06
N ALA A 157 1.39 -11.52 -1.80
CA ALA A 157 2.10 -10.29 -1.44
C ALA A 157 3.56 -10.28 -1.96
N ARG A 158 4.30 -11.38 -1.74
CA ARG A 158 5.68 -11.52 -2.23
C ARG A 158 5.76 -11.49 -3.75
N TRP A 159 4.83 -12.16 -4.42
CA TRP A 159 4.75 -12.14 -5.88
C TRP A 159 4.49 -10.72 -6.38
N LEU A 160 3.56 -9.99 -5.77
CA LEU A 160 3.23 -8.61 -6.16
C LEU A 160 4.46 -7.69 -6.05
N LEU A 161 5.21 -7.81 -4.95
CA LEU A 161 6.47 -7.08 -4.76
C LEU A 161 7.54 -7.46 -5.81
N LYS A 162 7.63 -8.74 -6.18
CA LYS A 162 8.52 -9.20 -7.27
C LYS A 162 8.09 -8.60 -8.61
N ALA A 163 6.80 -8.61 -8.92
CA ALA A 163 6.23 -8.05 -10.14
C ALA A 163 6.47 -6.53 -10.23
N GLU A 164 6.31 -5.78 -9.13
CA GLU A 164 6.66 -4.35 -9.07
C GLU A 164 8.15 -4.10 -9.40
N ARG A 165 9.05 -4.90 -8.83
CA ARG A 165 10.51 -4.78 -9.07
C ARG A 165 10.90 -5.17 -10.50
N CYS A 166 10.34 -6.26 -11.04
CA CYS A 166 10.59 -6.72 -12.40
C CYS A 166 10.05 -5.73 -13.43
N GLY A 167 8.88 -5.13 -13.16
CA GLY A 167 8.34 -4.02 -13.94
C GLY A 167 9.29 -2.83 -13.98
N ALA A 168 9.92 -2.47 -12.86
CA ALA A 168 10.86 -1.34 -12.78
C ALA A 168 12.16 -1.56 -13.59
N ARG A 169 12.65 -2.80 -13.73
CA ARG A 169 13.93 -3.11 -14.42
C ARG A 169 13.84 -3.17 -15.94
N ARG A 170 12.65 -3.36 -16.52
CA ARG A 170 12.45 -3.51 -17.98
C ARG A 170 11.94 -2.24 -18.67
N CYS A 171 11.93 -1.10 -17.99
CA CYS A 171 11.37 0.13 -18.54
C CYS A 171 12.42 0.97 -19.29
N ASP A 172 12.56 0.69 -20.58
CA ASP A 172 12.71 1.76 -21.57
C ASP A 172 11.46 2.65 -21.51
N GLY A 173 11.59 3.84 -20.93
CA GLY A 173 10.86 5.04 -21.37
C GLY A 173 9.35 5.17 -21.16
N ARG A 174 8.57 4.17 -20.72
CA ARG A 174 7.10 4.33 -20.56
C ARG A 174 6.54 3.79 -19.24
N THR A 175 6.23 4.73 -18.34
CA THR A 175 5.59 4.69 -17.00
C THR A 175 4.19 4.03 -16.90
N ARG A 176 3.83 3.09 -17.79
CA ARG A 176 2.42 2.64 -17.95
C ARG A 176 1.99 1.37 -17.18
N ARG A 177 2.87 0.57 -16.58
CA ARG A 177 2.47 -0.75 -16.02
C ARG A 177 2.16 -0.81 -14.52
N ALA A 178 2.69 0.06 -13.67
CA ALA A 178 2.35 0.04 -12.23
C ALA A 178 0.85 0.26 -11.94
N ARG A 179 0.12 0.88 -12.89
CA ARG A 179 -1.34 1.06 -12.84
C ARG A 179 -2.16 -0.22 -13.09
N ARG A 180 -1.55 -1.33 -13.55
CA ARG A 180 -2.28 -2.57 -13.90
C ARG A 180 -2.28 -3.63 -12.80
N LEU A 181 -1.40 -3.51 -11.79
CA LEU A 181 -1.33 -4.47 -10.70
C LEU A 181 -2.28 -4.02 -9.58
N VAL A 182 -3.54 -4.44 -9.69
CA VAL A 182 -4.55 -4.20 -8.65
C VAL A 182 -4.86 -5.53 -7.97
N TRP A 183 -4.63 -5.60 -6.66
CA TRP A 183 -4.86 -6.78 -5.83
C TRP A 183 -6.16 -6.61 -5.04
N LYS A 184 -7.22 -7.33 -5.45
CA LYS A 184 -8.60 -7.19 -4.92
C LYS A 184 -9.11 -8.42 -4.16
N PRO A 185 -10.05 -8.26 -3.23
CA PRO A 185 -10.88 -9.34 -2.70
C PRO A 185 -11.75 -9.99 -3.79
N GLY A 186 -11.95 -11.31 -3.73
CA GLY A 186 -12.93 -12.05 -4.55
C GLY A 186 -12.59 -12.24 -6.02
N VAL A 187 -11.59 -11.52 -6.56
CA VAL A 187 -11.02 -11.80 -7.88
C VAL A 187 -9.87 -12.78 -7.69
N PRO A 188 -9.90 -13.98 -8.29
CA PRO A 188 -8.74 -14.86 -8.27
C PRO A 188 -7.54 -14.08 -8.74
N PHE A 189 -6.46 -14.12 -7.97
CA PHE A 189 -5.22 -13.49 -8.35
C PHE A 189 -4.76 -14.08 -9.69
N GLN A 190 -4.91 -13.30 -10.76
CA GLN A 190 -4.52 -13.71 -12.11
C GLN A 190 -3.00 -13.58 -12.22
N LEU A 191 -2.31 -14.70 -11.97
CA LEU A 191 -0.95 -14.87 -12.45
C LEU A 191 -0.94 -14.72 -13.99
N PRO A 192 0.13 -14.16 -14.59
CA PRO A 192 0.28 -14.11 -16.03
C PRO A 192 0.07 -15.50 -16.62
N GLU A 193 -0.57 -15.58 -17.79
CA GLU A 193 -0.88 -16.83 -18.48
C GLU A 193 0.36 -17.75 -18.50
N GLY A 194 0.28 -18.88 -17.79
CA GLY A 194 1.34 -19.90 -17.73
C GLY A 194 1.98 -20.17 -16.36
N GLU A 195 1.78 -19.33 -15.34
CA GLU A 195 2.26 -19.62 -13.97
C GLU A 195 1.09 -20.02 -13.06
N THR A 196 1.06 -21.25 -12.56
CA THR A 196 0.13 -21.66 -11.49
C THR A 196 0.72 -21.29 -10.12
N VAL A 197 -0.13 -21.07 -9.12
CA VAL A 197 0.29 -20.78 -7.73
C VAL A 197 1.20 -21.90 -7.19
N ALA A 198 0.93 -23.15 -7.59
CA ALA A 198 1.75 -24.31 -7.27
C ALA A 198 3.15 -24.25 -7.91
N ALA A 199 3.26 -23.88 -9.20
CA ALA A 199 4.54 -23.76 -9.88
C ALA A 199 5.42 -22.63 -9.31
N ALA A 200 4.81 -21.51 -8.89
CA ALA A 200 5.50 -20.42 -8.21
C ALA A 200 5.99 -20.83 -6.81
N TYR A 201 5.26 -21.71 -6.11
CA TYR A 201 5.66 -22.29 -4.83
C TYR A 201 6.86 -23.24 -4.99
N ASP A 202 6.80 -24.17 -5.95
CA ASP A 202 7.88 -25.12 -6.21
C ASP A 202 9.18 -24.43 -6.63
N GLN A 203 9.12 -23.41 -7.49
CA GLN A 203 10.31 -22.63 -7.84
C GLN A 203 10.92 -21.86 -6.66
N ALA A 204 10.08 -21.33 -5.75
CA ALA A 204 10.56 -20.63 -4.57
C ALA A 204 11.09 -21.59 -3.48
N ALA A 205 10.57 -22.82 -3.42
CA ALA A 205 11.03 -23.88 -2.52
C ALA A 205 12.35 -24.50 -3.02
N GLN A 206 12.50 -24.70 -4.33
CA GLN A 206 13.74 -25.20 -4.96
C GLN A 206 14.91 -24.22 -4.80
N GLN A 207 14.64 -22.91 -4.70
CA GLN A 207 15.66 -21.90 -4.39
C GLN A 207 16.08 -21.85 -2.90
N ARG A 208 15.47 -22.66 -2.02
CA ARG A 208 15.78 -22.69 -0.58
C ARG A 208 16.61 -23.90 -0.14
N VAL A 209 17.08 -24.74 -1.06
CA VAL A 209 17.93 -25.88 -0.74
C VAL A 209 19.31 -25.69 -1.39
N ASP A 210 20.15 -24.89 -0.73
CA ASP A 210 21.61 -25.00 -0.82
C ASP A 210 22.17 -24.90 0.62
N PRO A 211 22.28 -26.02 1.36
CA PRO A 211 22.91 -26.05 2.67
C PRO A 211 24.42 -26.24 2.53
N SER A 212 25.12 -25.35 1.81
CA SER A 212 26.59 -25.37 1.74
C SER A 212 27.21 -24.14 1.06
N SER A 213 26.96 -22.94 1.57
CA SER A 213 27.93 -21.85 1.41
C SER A 213 27.80 -20.86 2.55
N GLY A 214 28.71 -20.96 3.51
CA GLY A 214 28.96 -19.87 4.44
C GLY A 214 29.55 -18.68 3.69
N SER A 215 28.94 -17.51 3.83
CA SER A 215 29.60 -16.19 3.88
C SER A 215 28.56 -15.07 3.84
N ASP A 216 28.70 -14.18 4.82
CA ASP A 216 28.51 -12.73 4.72
C ASP A 216 27.14 -12.18 4.28
N ASN A 217 26.34 -11.85 5.30
CA ASN A 217 25.23 -10.92 5.25
C ASN A 217 25.75 -9.48 4.98
N PRO A 218 25.48 -8.83 3.83
CA PRO A 218 26.11 -7.56 3.47
C PRO A 218 25.29 -6.34 3.95
N PHE A 219 24.64 -6.41 5.11
CA PHE A 219 23.92 -5.29 5.70
C PHE A 219 24.43 -4.93 7.09
N PHE A 220 25.75 -4.89 7.28
CA PHE A 220 26.37 -4.14 8.38
C PHE A 220 27.82 -3.78 8.02
N VAL A 221 28.03 -2.60 7.41
CA VAL A 221 29.35 -1.96 7.42
C VAL A 221 29.19 -0.48 7.75
N SER A 222 29.55 -0.17 8.99
CA SER A 222 29.93 1.14 9.47
C SER A 222 31.01 1.74 8.56
N ARG A 223 30.85 3.00 8.14
CA ARG A 223 31.97 3.82 7.67
C ARG A 223 32.00 5.14 8.41
N ARG A 224 32.78 5.13 9.50
CA ARG A 224 33.45 6.32 10.01
C ARG A 224 34.62 6.71 9.09
N ALA A 225 34.74 8.03 8.90
CA ALA A 225 35.94 8.83 8.67
C ALA A 225 36.70 8.70 7.32
N ARG A 226 36.96 9.85 6.67
CA ARG A 226 38.16 10.67 6.91
C ARG A 226 38.15 11.97 6.11
N LEU A 227 38.67 13.02 6.75
CA LEU A 227 39.12 14.28 6.17
C LEU A 227 39.94 14.08 4.89
N ARG A 228 39.82 15.04 3.96
CA ARG A 228 40.96 15.52 3.19
C ARG A 228 40.78 16.99 2.79
N VAL A 229 41.75 17.78 3.25
CA VAL A 229 42.08 19.16 2.86
C VAL A 229 42.55 19.18 1.40
N CYS A 230 42.25 20.26 0.68
CA CYS A 230 43.02 20.94 -0.40
C CYS A 230 42.09 22.05 -0.96
N LYS A 231 42.49 23.30 -1.19
CA LYS A 231 43.76 24.02 -1.12
C LYS A 231 43.40 25.49 -0.92
#